data_AF-F8U972-F1
#
_entry.id   AF-F8U972-F1
#
_cell.length_a   1.000
_cell.length_b   1.000
_cell.length_c   1.000
_cell.angle_alpha   90.00
_cell.angle_beta   90.00
_cell.angle_gamma   90.00
#
_symmetry.space_group_name_H-M   'P 1'
#
loop_
_entity.id
_entity.type
_entity.pdbx_description
1 polymer ?
#
loop_
_entity_poly.entity_id
_entity_poly.type
_entity_poly.pdbx_seq_one_letter_code
_entity_poly.pdbx_strand_id
1 'polypeptide(L)'
;MSSSNRFLIWGGEGWVAGHLKTLLESQGKEVYTTTVRMQNRESVIAEIEKVKPTHVLNCAGCTGRPNVDWCEDNKEETIRSNVIGTLNLTDVCYLKGIHITVFATGCIYTYNDEHPIGGPGFLETDPANFAGSFYSETKAHVEEVMKTYNNTLILRLRMPVSDDLHSRNFVTKIAKYDRVVDIPNSNTILHDLLPASILMAEHKDTGIYNFTNPGAISHNEVLALFKEYVRPDFTWKNFTLEEQSKVIKAGRSNCKLDTTKLVKKLSEYGYEVPEIHEAYKGCFQRMAAAGTK
;
A
#
# COMPACT_ATOMS: atom_id res chain seq x y z
N MET A 1 3.19 -20.36 28.38
CA MET A 1 2.15 -19.90 27.44
C MET A 1 2.74 -18.74 26.68
N SER A 2 2.90 -18.85 25.36
CA SER A 2 3.26 -17.67 24.54
C SER A 2 2.16 -16.64 24.75
N SER A 3 2.50 -15.42 25.18
CA SER A 3 1.50 -14.35 25.31
C SER A 3 0.85 -14.12 23.94
N SER A 4 -0.48 -14.05 23.91
CA SER A 4 -1.22 -13.72 22.67
C SER A 4 -0.67 -12.45 22.03
N ASN A 5 -0.64 -12.41 20.69
CA ASN A 5 -0.20 -11.22 19.97
C ASN A 5 -1.14 -10.04 20.25
N ARG A 6 -0.57 -8.89 20.60
CA ARG A 6 -1.28 -7.62 20.78
C ARG A 6 -0.84 -6.65 19.70
N PHE A 7 -1.79 -6.22 18.88
CA PHE A 7 -1.57 -5.34 17.74
C PHE A 7 -1.92 -3.90 18.09
N LEU A 8 -1.03 -2.97 17.75
CA LEU A 8 -1.31 -1.53 17.75
C LEU A 8 -1.22 -0.98 16.33
N ILE A 9 -2.35 -0.52 15.80
CA ILE A 9 -2.42 0.06 14.44
C ILE A 9 -2.26 1.57 14.54
N TRP A 10 -1.23 2.09 13.85
CA TRP A 10 -1.00 3.51 13.71
C TRP A 10 -1.80 4.09 12.55
N GLY A 11 -2.41 5.26 12.76
CA GLY A 11 -3.30 5.88 11.78
C GLY A 11 -4.70 5.29 11.80
N GLY A 12 -5.26 5.09 13.00
CA GLY A 12 -6.51 4.35 13.26
C GLY A 12 -7.75 4.77 12.47
N GLU A 13 -7.81 6.02 11.99
CA GLU A 13 -8.89 6.53 11.14
C GLU A 13 -8.63 6.34 9.63
N GLY A 14 -7.49 5.74 9.29
CA GLY A 14 -7.09 5.46 7.92
C GLY A 14 -7.85 4.30 7.31
N TRP A 15 -8.02 4.35 5.99
CA TRP A 15 -8.75 3.32 5.25
C TRP A 15 -8.14 1.92 5.39
N VAL A 16 -6.82 1.78 5.21
CA VAL A 16 -6.12 0.50 5.41
C VAL A 16 -6.17 0.05 6.88
N ALA A 17 -6.05 0.98 7.83
CA ALA A 17 -6.14 0.69 9.26
C ALA A 17 -7.51 0.12 9.64
N GLY A 18 -8.61 0.64 9.08
CA GLY A 18 -9.97 0.14 9.31
C GLY A 18 -10.15 -1.31 8.82
N HIS A 19 -9.62 -1.63 7.64
CA HIS A 19 -9.63 -3.01 7.12
C HIS A 19 -8.82 -3.96 8.01
N LEU A 20 -7.60 -3.57 8.40
CA LEU A 20 -6.77 -4.37 9.30
C LEU A 20 -7.41 -4.58 10.67
N LYS A 21 -8.02 -3.55 11.24
CA LYS A 21 -8.74 -3.64 12.52
C LYS A 21 -9.86 -4.69 12.42
N THR A 22 -10.69 -4.59 11.39
CA THR A 22 -11.80 -5.52 11.15
C THR A 22 -11.29 -6.95 10.98
N LEU A 23 -10.22 -7.15 10.21
CA LEU A 23 -9.61 -8.47 10.02
C LEU A 23 -9.08 -9.05 11.34
N LEU A 24 -8.33 -8.27 12.11
CA LEU A 24 -7.78 -8.71 13.40
C LEU A 24 -8.88 -9.01 14.43
N GLU A 25 -9.92 -8.18 14.53
CA GLU A 25 -11.08 -8.41 15.39
C GLU A 25 -11.80 -9.71 14.99
N SER A 26 -12.02 -9.94 13.69
CA SER A 26 -12.66 -11.17 13.19
C SER A 26 -11.85 -12.45 13.47
N GLN A 27 -10.53 -12.33 13.63
CA GLN A 27 -9.63 -13.42 14.02
C GLN A 27 -9.50 -13.59 15.54
N GLY A 28 -10.24 -12.82 16.33
CA GLY A 28 -10.20 -12.84 17.80
C GLY A 28 -8.89 -12.30 18.40
N LYS A 29 -8.15 -11.46 17.66
CA LYS A 29 -6.88 -10.89 18.11
C LYS A 29 -7.12 -9.67 19.01
N GLU A 30 -6.19 -9.43 19.93
CA GLU A 30 -6.19 -8.20 20.73
C GLU A 30 -5.64 -7.04 19.88
N VAL A 31 -6.50 -6.09 19.51
CA VAL A 31 -6.15 -4.99 18.61
C VAL A 31 -6.57 -3.64 19.16
N TYR A 32 -5.66 -2.68 19.06
CA TYR A 32 -5.85 -1.27 19.40
C TYR A 32 -5.52 -0.41 18.19
N THR A 33 -6.11 0.77 18.13
CA THR A 33 -5.83 1.77 17.09
C THR A 33 -5.50 3.11 17.73
N THR A 34 -4.58 3.86 17.13
CA THR A 34 -4.21 5.19 17.64
C THR A 34 -4.13 6.25 16.54
N THR A 35 -4.40 7.49 16.92
CA THR A 35 -4.25 8.69 16.08
C THR A 35 -3.10 9.59 16.55
N VAL A 36 -2.28 9.11 17.50
CA VAL A 36 -1.08 9.80 17.98
C VAL A 36 -0.19 10.21 16.80
N ARG A 37 0.34 11.43 16.83
CA ARG A 37 1.19 11.94 15.77
C ARG A 37 2.60 11.36 15.91
N MET A 38 3.06 10.62 14.90
CA MET A 38 4.35 9.91 14.94
C MET A 38 5.55 10.85 15.11
N GLN A 39 5.45 12.11 14.68
CA GLN A 39 6.52 13.09 14.85
C GLN A 39 6.72 13.53 16.31
N ASN A 40 5.78 13.26 17.21
CA ASN A 40 5.90 13.52 18.64
C ASN A 40 6.37 12.24 19.33
N ARG A 41 7.68 12.13 19.55
CA ARG A 41 8.32 10.90 20.03
C ARG A 41 7.88 10.53 21.44
N GLU A 42 7.69 11.50 22.33
CA GLU A 42 7.24 11.30 23.70
C GLU A 42 5.84 10.69 23.72
N SER A 43 4.95 11.18 22.86
CA SER A 43 3.59 10.63 22.72
C SER A 43 3.62 9.23 22.12
N VAL A 44 4.53 8.95 21.18
CA VAL A 44 4.73 7.59 20.63
C VAL A 44 5.12 6.62 21.74
N ILE A 45 6.10 7.00 22.57
CA ILE A 45 6.57 6.19 23.71
C ILE A 45 5.43 5.97 24.71
N ALA A 46 4.70 7.04 25.08
CA ALA A 46 3.60 6.94 26.03
C ALA A 46 2.49 5.98 25.57
N GLU A 47 2.14 6.02 24.28
CA GLU A 47 1.13 5.13 23.72
C GLU A 47 1.60 3.66 23.68
N ILE A 48 2.87 3.42 23.31
CA ILE A 48 3.47 2.09 23.33
C ILE A 48 3.52 1.53 24.76
N GLU A 49 3.86 2.33 25.77
CA GLU A 49 3.89 1.90 27.18
C GLU A 49 2.49 1.65 27.77
N LYS A 50 1.49 2.42 27.31
CA LYS A 50 0.09 2.22 27.70
C LYS A 50 -0.47 0.92 27.14
N VAL A 51 -0.27 0.69 25.84
CA VAL A 51 -0.86 -0.46 25.14
C VAL A 51 -0.02 -1.73 25.35
N LYS A 52 1.31 -1.60 25.48
CA LYS A 52 2.29 -2.70 25.51
C LYS A 52 2.08 -3.71 24.37
N PRO A 53 2.11 -3.27 23.09
CA PRO A 53 1.89 -4.13 21.95
C PRO A 53 3.08 -5.06 21.72
N THR A 54 2.83 -6.22 21.09
CA THR A 54 3.89 -7.08 20.56
C THR A 54 4.17 -6.80 19.08
N HIS A 55 3.17 -6.26 18.36
CA HIS A 55 3.24 -5.92 16.95
C HIS A 55 2.64 -4.53 16.70
N VAL A 56 3.32 -3.72 15.90
CA VAL A 56 2.82 -2.42 15.43
C VAL A 56 2.58 -2.48 13.93
N LEU A 57 1.41 -2.03 13.49
CA LEU A 57 1.05 -1.91 12.07
C LEU A 57 0.97 -0.42 11.72
N ASN A 58 2.00 0.11 11.06
CA ASN A 58 2.05 1.51 10.68
C ASN A 58 1.37 1.75 9.32
N CYS A 59 0.11 2.20 9.38
CA CYS A 59 -0.67 2.64 8.22
C CYS A 59 -0.71 4.16 8.09
N ALA A 60 0.03 4.89 8.95
CA ALA A 60 0.02 6.33 8.96
C ALA A 60 0.92 6.90 7.87
N GLY A 61 0.43 7.92 7.19
CA GLY A 61 1.17 8.64 6.17
C GLY A 61 0.36 9.82 5.68
N CYS A 62 1.02 10.97 5.51
CA CYS A 62 0.42 12.11 4.84
C CYS A 62 0.49 11.87 3.33
N THR A 63 -0.65 11.66 2.71
CA THR A 63 -0.80 11.65 1.25
C THR A 63 -1.37 12.98 0.73
N GLY A 64 -1.42 14.01 1.58
CA GLY A 64 -2.09 15.28 1.28
C GLY A 64 -3.62 15.17 1.17
N ARG A 65 -4.30 16.32 1.09
CA ARG A 65 -5.70 16.42 0.65
C ARG A 65 -5.75 17.40 -0.53
N PRO A 66 -6.40 17.04 -1.67
CA PRO A 66 -7.10 15.77 -1.93
C PRO A 66 -6.17 14.61 -2.34
N ASN A 67 -4.91 14.90 -2.69
CA ASN A 67 -3.96 13.92 -3.22
C ASN A 67 -2.49 14.34 -2.91
N VAL A 68 -1.54 13.59 -3.45
CA VAL A 68 -0.09 13.79 -3.25
C VAL A 68 0.44 15.12 -3.79
N ASP A 69 -0.28 15.81 -4.66
CA ASP A 69 0.15 17.11 -5.21
C ASP A 69 0.27 18.15 -4.08
N TRP A 70 -0.52 18.01 -3.00
CA TRP A 70 -0.41 18.85 -1.81
C TRP A 70 0.98 18.79 -1.17
N CYS A 71 1.68 17.66 -1.27
CA CYS A 71 3.02 17.50 -0.71
C CYS A 71 4.07 18.36 -1.43
N GLU A 72 3.85 18.75 -2.68
CA GLU A 72 4.74 19.64 -3.42
C GLU A 72 4.79 21.04 -2.80
N ASP A 73 3.65 21.52 -2.33
CA ASP A 73 3.49 22.84 -1.73
C ASP A 73 3.66 22.81 -0.18
N ASN A 74 3.77 21.63 0.44
CA ASN A 74 3.84 21.43 1.90
C ASN A 74 4.96 20.47 2.30
N LYS A 75 6.19 20.80 1.86
CA LYS A 75 7.35 19.92 1.98
C LYS A 75 7.75 19.68 3.44
N GLU A 76 7.77 20.71 4.27
CA GLU A 76 8.16 20.61 5.68
C GLU A 76 7.20 19.74 6.49
N GLU A 77 5.89 19.86 6.25
CA GLU A 77 4.89 19.02 6.90
C GLU A 77 4.98 17.57 6.43
N THR A 78 5.28 17.37 5.13
CA THR A 78 5.52 16.06 4.55
C THR A 78 6.75 15.40 5.18
N ILE A 79 7.87 16.11 5.32
CA ILE A 79 9.07 15.62 6.02
C ILE A 79 8.74 15.28 7.48
N ARG A 80 8.04 16.18 8.18
CA ARG A 80 7.69 15.97 9.59
C ARG A 80 6.86 14.70 9.77
N SER A 81 5.83 14.49 8.96
CA SER A 81 4.96 13.31 9.09
C SER A 81 5.58 12.04 8.52
N ASN A 82 6.10 12.09 7.28
CA ASN A 82 6.46 10.89 6.53
C ASN A 82 7.91 10.45 6.74
N VAL A 83 8.82 11.35 7.12
CA VAL A 83 10.22 11.02 7.44
C VAL A 83 10.40 10.91 8.93
N ILE A 84 10.32 12.04 9.65
CA ILE A 84 10.61 12.11 11.08
C ILE A 84 9.65 11.21 11.84
N GLY A 85 8.35 11.28 11.53
CA GLY A 85 7.34 10.45 12.16
C GLY A 85 7.59 8.96 11.96
N THR A 86 7.71 8.51 10.71
CA THR A 86 7.94 7.09 10.40
C THR A 86 9.20 6.56 11.09
N LEU A 87 10.31 7.29 11.01
CA LEU A 87 11.57 6.89 11.64
C LEU A 87 11.47 6.88 13.17
N ASN A 88 10.80 7.86 13.77
CA ASN A 88 10.56 7.87 15.22
C ASN A 88 9.81 6.62 15.67
N LEU A 89 8.72 6.26 14.98
CA LEU A 89 7.93 5.10 15.35
C LEU A 89 8.74 3.80 15.20
N THR A 90 9.41 3.64 14.07
CA THR A 90 10.26 2.46 13.81
C THR A 90 11.35 2.32 14.87
N ASP A 91 12.04 3.42 15.19
CA ASP A 91 13.12 3.44 16.17
C ASP A 91 12.63 3.12 17.59
N VAL A 92 11.50 3.69 18.02
CA VAL A 92 10.92 3.34 19.32
C VAL A 92 10.51 1.87 19.37
N CYS A 93 9.94 1.32 18.29
CA CYS A 93 9.63 -0.11 18.21
C CYS A 93 10.89 -0.96 18.33
N TYR A 94 11.98 -0.56 17.67
CA TYR A 94 13.27 -1.26 17.74
C TYR A 94 13.82 -1.27 19.17
N LEU A 95 13.88 -0.11 19.84
CA LEU A 95 14.36 0.01 21.21
C LEU A 95 13.53 -0.80 22.22
N LYS A 96 12.27 -1.09 21.89
CA LYS A 96 11.34 -1.88 22.72
C LYS A 96 11.24 -3.35 22.31
N GLY A 97 11.98 -3.79 21.28
CA GLY A 97 11.90 -5.17 20.78
C GLY A 97 10.56 -5.53 20.15
N ILE A 98 9.83 -4.54 19.63
CA ILE A 98 8.50 -4.68 19.03
C ILE A 98 8.66 -4.87 17.51
N HIS A 99 7.96 -5.86 16.95
CA HIS A 99 7.90 -6.02 15.50
C HIS A 99 7.06 -4.89 14.90
N ILE A 100 7.55 -4.24 13.84
CA ILE A 100 6.80 -3.21 13.13
C ILE A 100 6.64 -3.58 11.65
N THR A 101 5.39 -3.57 11.18
CA THR A 101 5.05 -3.63 9.75
C THR A 101 4.70 -2.24 9.26
N VAL A 102 5.38 -1.77 8.23
CA VAL A 102 5.16 -0.45 7.63
C VAL A 102 4.54 -0.61 6.25
N PHE A 103 3.33 -0.06 6.09
CA PHE A 103 2.61 -0.01 4.82
C PHE A 103 3.17 1.16 4.00
N ALA A 104 4.27 0.88 3.29
CA ALA A 104 5.00 1.80 2.44
C ALA A 104 4.39 1.87 1.02
N THR A 105 5.18 2.31 0.04
CA THR A 105 4.70 2.49 -1.34
C THR A 105 5.69 1.96 -2.36
N GLY A 106 5.16 1.26 -3.36
CA GLY A 106 5.90 0.89 -4.57
C GLY A 106 5.85 1.96 -5.66
N CYS A 107 5.27 3.13 -5.40
CA CYS A 107 5.21 4.26 -6.34
C CYS A 107 6.52 5.07 -6.38
N ILE A 108 7.65 4.37 -6.27
CA ILE A 108 9.03 4.89 -6.31
C ILE A 108 9.78 4.41 -7.56
N TYR A 109 9.06 3.71 -8.46
CA TYR A 109 9.58 3.21 -9.72
C TYR A 109 8.78 3.73 -10.93
N THR A 110 9.44 3.77 -12.08
CA THR A 110 8.85 4.00 -13.40
C THR A 110 9.50 3.07 -14.41
N TYR A 111 8.73 2.57 -15.38
CA TYR A 111 9.28 1.77 -16.48
C TYR A 111 10.47 2.46 -17.16
N ASN A 112 11.47 1.69 -17.54
CA ASN A 112 12.71 2.12 -18.22
C ASN A 112 13.21 0.98 -19.14
N ASP A 113 14.41 1.11 -19.68
CA ASP A 113 14.96 0.12 -20.63
C ASP A 113 15.22 -1.26 -20.01
N GLU A 114 15.57 -1.31 -18.72
CA GLU A 114 15.83 -2.56 -17.98
C GLU A 114 14.53 -3.23 -17.53
N HIS A 115 13.51 -2.43 -17.23
CA HIS A 115 12.17 -2.86 -16.85
C HIS A 115 11.16 -2.22 -17.82
N PRO A 116 11.08 -2.69 -19.08
CA PRO A 116 10.11 -2.17 -20.03
C PRO A 116 8.70 -2.70 -19.72
N ILE A 117 7.68 -2.11 -20.34
CA ILE A 117 6.31 -2.67 -20.30
C ILE A 117 6.33 -4.09 -20.88
N GLY A 118 5.77 -5.05 -20.15
CA GLY A 118 5.81 -6.48 -20.51
C GLY A 118 7.10 -7.20 -20.09
N GLY A 119 8.09 -6.49 -19.57
CA GLY A 119 9.37 -7.02 -19.10
C GLY A 119 9.36 -7.54 -17.64
N PRO A 120 10.55 -7.78 -17.07
CA PRO A 120 10.71 -8.11 -15.65
C PRO A 120 10.24 -6.96 -14.77
N GLY A 121 9.69 -7.30 -13.59
CA GLY A 121 9.33 -6.28 -12.59
C GLY A 121 10.54 -5.77 -11.83
N PHE A 122 10.39 -4.64 -11.14
CA PHE A 122 11.39 -4.13 -10.20
C PHE A 122 11.47 -5.03 -8.96
N LEU A 123 12.67 -5.42 -8.57
CA LEU A 123 12.99 -6.21 -7.37
C LEU A 123 13.03 -5.33 -6.11
N GLU A 124 13.03 -5.94 -4.93
CA GLU A 124 13.22 -5.21 -3.68
C GLU A 124 14.61 -4.59 -3.53
N THR A 125 15.60 -5.12 -4.24
CA THR A 125 16.98 -4.63 -4.26
C THR A 125 17.23 -3.52 -5.26
N ASP A 126 16.30 -3.26 -6.17
CA ASP A 126 16.50 -2.27 -7.23
C ASP A 126 16.42 -0.85 -6.65
N PRO A 127 17.33 0.05 -7.04
CA PRO A 127 17.28 1.44 -6.60
C PRO A 127 16.03 2.12 -7.16
N ALA A 128 15.39 2.96 -6.35
CA ALA A 128 14.27 3.79 -6.79
C ALA A 128 14.70 4.68 -7.97
N ASN A 129 13.94 4.65 -9.07
CA ASN A 129 14.23 5.40 -10.29
C ASN A 129 13.17 6.48 -10.61
N PHE A 130 12.17 6.64 -9.75
CA PHE A 130 11.11 7.64 -9.93
C PHE A 130 11.14 8.70 -8.83
N ALA A 131 11.52 9.92 -9.22
CA ALA A 131 11.52 11.13 -8.39
C ALA A 131 10.54 12.19 -8.91
N GLY A 132 9.51 11.78 -9.65
CA GLY A 132 8.56 12.71 -10.30
C GLY A 132 7.62 13.46 -9.34
N SER A 133 7.71 13.20 -8.03
CA SER A 133 7.08 13.97 -6.97
C SER A 133 7.94 13.98 -5.70
N PHE A 134 7.89 15.07 -4.95
CA PHE A 134 8.53 15.22 -3.64
C PHE A 134 8.05 14.13 -2.67
N TYR A 135 6.78 13.71 -2.77
CA TYR A 135 6.24 12.59 -2.01
C TYR A 135 6.99 11.28 -2.30
N SER A 136 7.14 10.90 -3.57
CA SER A 136 7.82 9.67 -3.97
C SER A 136 9.30 9.71 -3.60
N GLU A 137 9.97 10.83 -3.85
CA GLU A 137 11.37 11.04 -3.49
C GLU A 137 11.57 10.85 -1.98
N THR A 138 10.74 11.50 -1.15
CA THR A 138 10.82 11.39 0.30
C THR A 138 10.62 9.95 0.78
N LYS A 139 9.65 9.23 0.20
CA LYS A 139 9.37 7.84 0.58
C LYS A 139 10.51 6.88 0.25
N ALA A 140 11.17 7.07 -0.91
CA ALA A 140 12.35 6.28 -1.28
C ALA A 140 13.49 6.44 -0.27
N HIS A 141 13.79 7.69 0.14
CA HIS A 141 14.84 7.96 1.14
C HIS A 141 14.52 7.35 2.52
N VAL A 142 13.26 7.43 2.96
CA VAL A 142 12.85 6.85 4.25
C VAL A 142 12.99 5.34 4.25
N GLU A 143 12.63 4.67 3.15
CA GLU A 143 12.80 3.22 3.04
C GLU A 143 14.28 2.80 3.15
N GLU A 144 15.18 3.52 2.49
CA GLU A 144 16.62 3.25 2.53
C GLU A 144 17.24 3.39 3.93
N VAL A 145 16.73 4.32 4.75
CA VAL A 145 17.13 4.43 6.17
C VAL A 145 16.49 3.32 6.99
N MET A 146 15.19 3.12 6.80
CA MET A 146 14.37 2.21 7.60
C MET A 146 14.74 0.73 7.41
N LYS A 147 15.22 0.33 6.23
CA LYS A 147 15.62 -1.06 5.95
C LYS A 147 16.77 -1.56 6.82
N THR A 148 17.49 -0.66 7.50
CA THR A 148 18.58 -1.02 8.43
C THR A 148 18.07 -1.60 9.75
N TYR A 149 16.79 -1.37 10.09
CA TYR A 149 16.18 -1.87 11.31
C TYR A 149 15.76 -3.34 11.18
N ASN A 150 16.35 -4.20 12.01
CA ASN A 150 16.15 -5.66 11.97
C ASN A 150 14.83 -6.16 12.60
N ASN A 151 13.95 -5.26 13.05
CA ASN A 151 12.60 -5.54 13.56
C ASN A 151 11.49 -5.11 12.59
N THR A 152 11.85 -4.64 11.40
CA THR A 152 10.95 -3.91 10.50
C THR A 152 10.63 -4.72 9.25
N LEU A 153 9.33 -4.88 8.97
CA LEU A 153 8.78 -5.35 7.70
C LEU A 153 8.29 -4.15 6.89
N ILE A 154 8.75 -4.00 5.66
CA ILE A 154 8.38 -2.91 4.77
C ILE A 154 7.59 -3.49 3.59
N LEU A 155 6.33 -3.09 3.45
CA LEU A 155 5.43 -3.57 2.41
C LEU A 155 5.18 -2.47 1.39
N ARG A 156 5.60 -2.66 0.13
CA ARG A 156 5.43 -1.68 -0.95
C ARG A 156 4.08 -1.86 -1.64
N LEU A 157 3.07 -1.12 -1.18
CA LEU A 157 1.73 -1.13 -1.78
C LEU A 157 1.69 -0.26 -3.04
N ARG A 158 0.84 -0.63 -4.01
CA ARG A 158 0.51 0.19 -5.18
C ARG A 158 -0.98 0.14 -5.47
N MET A 159 -1.55 1.30 -5.79
CA MET A 159 -2.93 1.45 -6.27
C MET A 159 -3.94 0.52 -5.56
N PRO A 160 -4.13 0.66 -4.24
CA PRO A 160 -4.94 -0.25 -3.43
C PRO A 160 -6.40 -0.34 -3.90
N VAL A 161 -6.93 -1.57 -3.91
CA VAL A 161 -8.29 -1.91 -4.34
C VAL A 161 -9.01 -2.70 -3.24
N SER A 162 -10.26 -2.34 -2.96
CA SER A 162 -11.15 -3.05 -2.03
C SER A 162 -12.42 -3.52 -2.75
N ASP A 163 -13.17 -4.37 -2.06
CA ASP A 163 -14.50 -4.85 -2.48
C ASP A 163 -15.62 -3.80 -2.24
N ASP A 164 -15.28 -2.51 -2.14
CA ASP A 164 -16.21 -1.40 -1.92
C ASP A 164 -15.91 -0.21 -2.85
N LEU A 165 -16.81 0.78 -2.93
CA LEU A 165 -16.58 2.01 -3.70
C LEU A 165 -16.05 3.17 -2.84
N HIS A 166 -15.14 2.87 -1.91
CA HIS A 166 -14.53 3.91 -1.08
C HIS A 166 -13.72 4.91 -1.93
N SER A 167 -13.72 6.19 -1.56
CA SER A 167 -13.08 7.28 -2.34
C SER A 167 -11.58 7.10 -2.57
N ARG A 168 -10.90 6.32 -1.72
CA ARG A 168 -9.48 5.98 -1.87
C ARG A 168 -9.22 4.78 -2.77
N ASN A 169 -10.23 3.95 -3.07
CA ASN A 169 -10.13 2.80 -3.95
C ASN A 169 -9.76 3.25 -5.36
N PHE A 170 -8.72 2.62 -5.93
CA PHE A 170 -8.28 2.87 -7.29
C PHE A 170 -9.42 2.76 -8.31
N VAL A 171 -10.27 1.72 -8.21
CA VAL A 171 -11.41 1.49 -9.10
C VAL A 171 -12.39 2.67 -9.03
N THR A 172 -12.70 3.14 -7.83
CA THR A 172 -13.60 4.29 -7.63
C THR A 172 -13.05 5.58 -8.25
N LYS A 173 -11.73 5.76 -8.23
CA LYS A 173 -11.09 6.93 -8.83
C LYS A 173 -11.16 6.87 -10.35
N ILE A 174 -10.71 5.77 -10.96
CA ILE A 174 -10.66 5.66 -12.42
C ILE A 174 -12.06 5.63 -13.05
N ALA A 175 -13.06 5.10 -12.34
CA ALA A 175 -14.45 5.13 -12.79
C ALA A 175 -15.09 6.53 -12.78
N LYS A 176 -14.47 7.51 -12.11
CA LYS A 176 -14.93 8.91 -12.03
C LYS A 176 -14.15 9.87 -12.93
N TYR A 177 -13.05 9.43 -13.53
CA TYR A 177 -12.28 10.30 -14.41
C TYR A 177 -12.97 10.46 -15.77
N ASP A 178 -12.94 11.68 -16.31
CA ASP A 178 -13.46 11.96 -17.66
C ASP A 178 -12.70 11.16 -18.73
N ARG A 179 -11.41 10.92 -18.49
CA ARG A 179 -10.51 10.16 -19.35
C ARG A 179 -9.49 9.37 -18.53
N VAL A 180 -9.08 8.21 -19.03
CA VAL A 180 -8.07 7.35 -18.40
C VAL A 180 -6.85 7.16 -19.31
N VAL A 181 -5.69 7.01 -18.68
CA VAL A 181 -4.47 6.52 -19.34
C VAL A 181 -4.51 5.01 -19.36
N ASP A 182 -3.84 4.37 -20.32
CA ASP A 182 -3.85 2.90 -20.42
C ASP A 182 -2.43 2.32 -20.31
N ILE A 183 -1.95 2.26 -19.07
CA ILE A 183 -0.62 1.72 -18.76
C ILE A 183 -0.77 0.57 -17.74
N PRO A 184 -0.22 -0.63 -18.02
CA PRO A 184 -0.19 -1.73 -17.07
C PRO A 184 0.52 -1.34 -15.77
N ASN A 185 -0.05 -1.76 -14.64
CA ASN A 185 0.49 -1.46 -13.31
C ASN A 185 0.30 -2.64 -12.37
N SER A 186 1.28 -2.88 -11.50
CA SER A 186 1.06 -3.76 -10.34
C SER A 186 0.15 -3.06 -9.33
N ASN A 187 -0.87 -3.78 -8.85
CA ASN A 187 -1.90 -3.29 -7.94
C ASN A 187 -1.99 -4.17 -6.69
N THR A 188 -2.46 -3.60 -5.59
CA THR A 188 -2.64 -4.29 -4.30
C THR A 188 -4.14 -4.52 -4.06
N ILE A 189 -4.62 -5.75 -4.25
CA ILE A 189 -5.98 -6.12 -3.83
C ILE A 189 -5.97 -6.37 -2.31
N LEU A 190 -6.64 -5.49 -1.56
CA LEU A 190 -6.60 -5.47 -0.10
C LEU A 190 -7.20 -6.74 0.51
N HIS A 191 -8.21 -7.33 -0.14
CA HIS A 191 -8.82 -8.59 0.27
C HIS A 191 -7.79 -9.72 0.38
N ASP A 192 -6.86 -9.79 -0.59
CA ASP A 192 -5.86 -10.86 -0.66
C ASP A 192 -4.62 -10.49 0.17
N LEU A 193 -4.22 -9.22 0.18
CA LEU A 193 -2.92 -8.85 0.72
C LEU A 193 -2.95 -8.40 2.18
N LEU A 194 -4.04 -7.86 2.71
CA LEU A 194 -4.08 -7.51 4.14
C LEU A 194 -4.02 -8.73 5.07
N PRO A 195 -4.70 -9.86 4.79
CA PRO A 195 -4.48 -11.10 5.55
C PRO A 195 -3.03 -11.58 5.51
N ALA A 196 -2.39 -11.53 4.34
CA ALA A 196 -0.98 -11.87 4.18
C ALA A 196 -0.06 -10.96 5.04
N SER A 197 -0.36 -9.66 5.15
CA SER A 197 0.43 -8.74 5.97
C SER A 197 0.37 -9.08 7.47
N ILE A 198 -0.81 -9.50 7.95
CA ILE A 198 -0.98 -9.96 9.34
C ILE A 198 -0.17 -11.23 9.55
N LEU A 199 -0.28 -12.19 8.63
CA LEU A 199 0.43 -13.47 8.70
C LEU A 199 1.95 -13.28 8.77
N MET A 200 2.52 -12.43 7.91
CA MET A 200 3.95 -12.09 7.93
C MET A 200 4.36 -11.37 9.23
N ALA A 201 3.52 -10.47 9.73
CA ALA A 201 3.76 -9.79 11.00
C ALA A 201 3.80 -10.79 12.17
N GLU A 202 2.89 -11.75 12.21
CA GLU A 202 2.86 -12.79 13.27
C GLU A 202 4.09 -13.71 13.25
N HIS A 203 4.65 -13.95 12.06
CA HIS A 203 5.92 -14.67 11.90
C HIS A 203 7.15 -13.79 12.12
N LYS A 204 6.95 -12.50 12.39
CA LYS A 204 8.00 -11.48 12.55
C LYS A 204 8.96 -11.45 11.35
N ASP A 205 8.42 -11.64 10.15
CA ASP A 205 9.19 -11.42 8.92
C ASP A 205 9.73 -9.99 8.90
N THR A 206 10.87 -9.76 8.26
CA THR A 206 11.49 -8.43 8.17
C THR A 206 12.07 -8.18 6.78
N GLY A 207 12.52 -6.94 6.56
CA GLY A 207 13.03 -6.47 5.28
C GLY A 207 11.91 -5.99 4.35
N ILE A 208 12.28 -5.73 3.11
CA ILE A 208 11.39 -5.14 2.10
C ILE A 208 10.69 -6.24 1.31
N TYR A 209 9.40 -6.05 1.03
CA TYR A 209 8.62 -6.88 0.11
C TYR A 209 7.82 -6.01 -0.85
N ASN A 210 7.90 -6.31 -2.14
CA ASN A 210 6.95 -5.81 -3.11
C ASN A 210 5.57 -6.40 -2.82
N PHE A 211 4.61 -5.55 -2.46
CA PHE A 211 3.35 -5.96 -1.85
C PHE A 211 2.14 -5.68 -2.74
N THR A 212 2.19 -6.30 -3.92
CA THR A 212 1.16 -6.27 -4.97
C THR A 212 0.82 -7.69 -5.37
N ASN A 213 -0.35 -7.90 -5.98
CA ASN A 213 -0.66 -9.18 -6.59
C ASN A 213 0.32 -9.43 -7.77
N PRO A 214 0.69 -10.69 -8.06
CA PRO A 214 1.53 -11.02 -9.20
C PRO A 214 0.95 -10.50 -10.51
N GLY A 215 1.81 -9.99 -11.38
CA GLY A 215 1.41 -9.45 -12.68
C GLY A 215 1.23 -7.93 -12.70
N ALA A 216 0.67 -7.45 -13.81
CA ALA A 216 0.33 -6.05 -14.04
C ALA A 216 -0.94 -5.97 -14.87
N ILE A 217 -1.79 -5.00 -14.58
CA ILE A 217 -3.08 -4.80 -15.25
C ILE A 217 -3.24 -3.33 -15.63
N SER A 218 -3.73 -3.09 -16.84
CA SER A 218 -3.98 -1.75 -17.37
C SER A 218 -5.29 -1.16 -16.87
N HIS A 219 -5.51 0.13 -17.12
CA HIS A 219 -6.74 0.78 -16.68
C HIS A 219 -7.94 0.27 -17.49
N ASN A 220 -7.73 0.04 -18.81
CA ASN A 220 -8.79 -0.50 -19.66
C ASN A 220 -9.19 -1.92 -19.26
N GLU A 221 -8.23 -2.79 -18.91
CA GLU A 221 -8.53 -4.15 -18.42
C GLU A 221 -9.35 -4.10 -17.13
N VAL A 222 -8.99 -3.23 -16.17
CA VAL A 222 -9.77 -3.03 -14.94
C VAL A 222 -11.19 -2.54 -15.26
N LEU A 223 -11.34 -1.53 -16.12
CA LEU A 223 -12.65 -0.98 -16.46
C LEU A 223 -13.51 -1.95 -17.27
N ALA A 224 -12.90 -2.80 -18.11
CA ALA A 224 -13.58 -3.87 -18.82
C ALA A 224 -14.15 -4.91 -17.84
N LEU A 225 -13.36 -5.38 -16.88
CA LEU A 225 -13.81 -6.28 -15.82
C LEU A 225 -14.88 -5.61 -14.94
N PHE A 226 -14.73 -4.33 -14.61
CA PHE A 226 -15.71 -3.60 -13.82
C PHE A 226 -17.04 -3.48 -14.56
N LYS A 227 -17.00 -3.23 -15.88
CA LYS A 227 -18.17 -3.25 -16.74
C LYS A 227 -18.83 -4.63 -16.77
N GLU A 228 -18.04 -5.69 -16.97
CA GLU A 228 -18.53 -7.07 -17.07
C GLU A 228 -19.25 -7.52 -15.81
N TYR A 229 -18.66 -7.29 -14.63
CA TYR A 229 -19.14 -7.87 -13.37
C TYR A 229 -20.01 -6.93 -12.53
N VAL A 230 -19.79 -5.61 -12.59
CA VAL A 230 -20.43 -4.65 -11.67
C VAL A 230 -21.38 -3.70 -12.39
N ARG A 231 -20.96 -3.11 -13.51
CA ARG A 231 -21.72 -2.07 -14.22
C ARG A 231 -21.77 -2.28 -15.75
N PRO A 232 -22.69 -3.12 -16.27
CA PRO A 232 -22.76 -3.44 -17.71
C PRO A 232 -22.90 -2.24 -18.64
N ASP A 233 -23.55 -1.16 -18.18
CA ASP A 233 -23.75 0.07 -18.96
C ASP A 233 -22.58 1.07 -18.83
N PHE A 234 -21.53 0.73 -18.09
CA PHE A 234 -20.39 1.62 -17.89
C PHE A 234 -19.63 1.86 -19.20
N THR A 235 -19.21 3.11 -19.41
CA THR A 235 -18.39 3.55 -20.54
C THR A 235 -17.29 4.47 -20.05
N TRP A 236 -16.18 4.50 -20.78
CA TRP A 236 -15.04 5.38 -20.48
C TRP A 236 -14.39 5.87 -21.78
N LYS A 237 -13.49 6.85 -21.63
CA LYS A 237 -12.71 7.42 -22.73
C LYS A 237 -11.23 7.37 -22.37
N ASN A 238 -10.38 7.20 -23.37
CA ASN A 238 -8.93 7.24 -23.21
C ASN A 238 -8.38 8.62 -23.57
N PHE A 239 -7.26 9.00 -22.97
CA PHE A 239 -6.47 10.13 -23.46
C PHE A 239 -5.85 9.79 -24.82
N THR A 240 -5.69 10.79 -25.68
CA THR A 240 -4.75 10.66 -26.80
C THR A 240 -3.31 10.76 -26.28
N LEU A 241 -2.34 10.25 -27.05
CA LEU A 241 -0.91 10.34 -26.70
C LEU A 241 -0.45 11.78 -26.43
N GLU A 242 -0.98 12.74 -27.20
CA GLU A 242 -0.65 14.15 -27.05
C GLU A 242 -1.24 14.76 -25.76
N GLU A 243 -2.47 14.41 -25.41
CA GLU A 243 -3.15 14.89 -24.20
C GLU A 243 -2.51 14.36 -22.92
N GLN A 244 -2.06 13.10 -22.93
CA GLN A 244 -1.44 12.46 -21.77
C GLN A 244 -0.21 13.22 -21.27
N SER A 245 0.57 13.83 -22.18
CA SER A 245 1.75 14.63 -21.84
C SER A 245 1.45 15.99 -21.19
N LYS A 246 0.22 16.52 -21.34
CA LYS A 246 -0.14 17.89 -20.94
C LYS A 246 -0.94 17.98 -19.62
N VAL A 247 -1.49 16.87 -19.13
CA VAL A 247 -2.50 16.87 -18.04
C VAL A 247 -1.90 16.74 -16.63
N ILE A 248 -0.60 16.43 -16.51
CA ILE A 248 -0.01 15.99 -15.24
C ILE A 248 1.07 16.97 -14.76
N LYS A 249 0.82 17.70 -13.64
CA LYS A 249 1.77 18.67 -13.04
C LYS A 249 3.01 18.01 -12.42
N ALA A 250 2.83 16.82 -11.81
CA ALA A 250 3.89 15.99 -11.24
C ALA A 250 3.74 14.57 -11.80
N GLY A 251 4.83 13.97 -12.29
CA GLY A 251 4.79 12.68 -12.99
C GLY A 251 4.01 11.60 -12.21
N ARG A 252 3.49 10.59 -12.91
CA ARG A 252 2.87 9.42 -12.25
C ARG A 252 3.79 8.20 -12.39
N SER A 253 4.02 7.52 -11.27
CA SER A 253 4.71 6.23 -11.24
C SER A 253 3.87 5.20 -12.00
N ASN A 254 4.44 4.63 -13.05
CA ASN A 254 3.90 3.46 -13.74
C ASN A 254 4.97 2.38 -13.76
N CYS A 255 4.70 1.22 -13.16
CA CYS A 255 5.65 0.13 -13.10
C CYS A 255 4.99 -1.23 -12.82
N LYS A 256 5.76 -2.28 -13.05
CA LYS A 256 5.51 -3.64 -12.57
C LYS A 256 6.51 -3.94 -11.45
N LEU A 257 6.02 -4.44 -10.32
CA LEU A 257 6.88 -4.96 -9.25
C LEU A 257 7.03 -6.47 -9.40
N ASP A 258 8.23 -6.99 -9.14
CA ASP A 258 8.44 -8.42 -9.03
C ASP A 258 7.95 -8.92 -7.68
N THR A 259 7.06 -9.91 -7.67
CA THR A 259 6.42 -10.44 -6.46
C THR A 259 6.94 -11.84 -6.10
N THR A 260 7.99 -12.32 -6.76
CA THR A 260 8.52 -13.68 -6.55
C THR A 260 8.93 -13.90 -5.10
N LYS A 261 9.56 -12.90 -4.48
CA LYS A 261 9.95 -12.92 -3.08
C LYS A 261 8.73 -13.07 -2.15
N LEU A 262 7.68 -12.29 -2.39
CA LEU A 262 6.44 -12.32 -1.60
C LEU A 262 5.74 -13.68 -1.74
N VAL A 263 5.51 -14.14 -2.98
CA VAL A 263 4.81 -15.39 -3.26
C VAL A 263 5.56 -16.58 -2.64
N LYS A 264 6.89 -16.61 -2.77
CA LYS A 264 7.72 -17.65 -2.15
C LYS A 264 7.61 -17.62 -0.62
N LYS A 265 7.65 -16.44 0.00
CA LYS A 265 7.53 -16.32 1.46
C LYS A 265 6.16 -16.79 1.94
N LEU A 266 5.09 -16.35 1.29
CA LEU A 266 3.72 -16.70 1.69
C LEU A 266 3.39 -18.18 1.47
N SER A 267 4.01 -18.84 0.48
CA SER A 267 3.84 -20.29 0.29
C SER A 267 4.45 -21.11 1.44
N GLU A 268 5.48 -20.60 2.13
CA GLU A 268 6.00 -21.20 3.38
C GLU A 268 4.95 -21.24 4.49
N TYR A 269 3.93 -20.37 4.41
CA TYR A 269 2.80 -20.29 5.34
C TYR A 269 1.51 -20.90 4.79
N GLY A 270 1.55 -21.55 3.62
CA GLY A 270 0.37 -22.09 2.96
C GLY A 270 -0.61 -21.01 2.48
N TYR A 271 -0.13 -19.79 2.22
CA TYR A 271 -0.92 -18.68 1.73
C TYR A 271 -0.61 -18.42 0.26
N GLU A 272 -1.64 -18.46 -0.59
CA GLU A 272 -1.52 -18.20 -2.03
C GLU A 272 -2.03 -16.80 -2.37
N VAL A 273 -1.27 -16.07 -3.19
CA VAL A 273 -1.68 -14.75 -3.69
C VAL A 273 -2.11 -14.90 -5.15
N PRO A 274 -3.37 -14.60 -5.49
CA PRO A 274 -3.86 -14.70 -6.86
C PRO A 274 -3.17 -13.68 -7.77
N GLU A 275 -2.94 -14.07 -9.03
CA GLU A 275 -2.52 -13.16 -10.10
C GLU A 275 -3.54 -12.03 -10.26
N ILE A 276 -3.08 -10.84 -10.65
CA ILE A 276 -3.87 -9.62 -10.56
C ILE A 276 -5.20 -9.66 -11.32
N HIS A 277 -5.30 -10.35 -12.46
CA HIS A 277 -6.54 -10.48 -13.23
C HIS A 277 -7.57 -11.35 -12.50
N GLU A 278 -7.14 -12.49 -11.96
CA GLU A 278 -8.00 -13.36 -11.14
C GLU A 278 -8.41 -12.66 -9.84
N ALA A 279 -7.49 -11.90 -9.24
CA ALA A 279 -7.75 -11.09 -8.05
C ALA A 279 -8.82 -10.02 -8.30
N TYR A 280 -8.74 -9.29 -9.43
CA TYR A 280 -9.75 -8.31 -9.83
C TYR A 280 -11.10 -8.96 -10.15
N LYS A 281 -11.11 -10.10 -10.83
CA LYS A 281 -12.33 -10.87 -11.10
C LYS A 281 -13.02 -11.27 -9.78
N GLY A 282 -12.27 -11.82 -8.83
CA GLY A 282 -12.79 -12.16 -7.50
C GLY A 282 -13.31 -10.93 -6.74
N CYS A 283 -12.58 -9.82 -6.77
CA CYS A 283 -13.00 -8.53 -6.20
C CYS A 283 -14.35 -8.08 -6.76
N PHE A 284 -14.50 -8.04 -8.08
CA PHE A 284 -15.73 -7.56 -8.70
C PHE A 284 -16.91 -8.51 -8.56
N GLN A 285 -16.66 -9.82 -8.53
CA GLN A 285 -17.70 -10.80 -8.18
C GLN A 285 -18.21 -10.60 -6.74
N ARG A 286 -17.32 -10.34 -5.78
CA ARG A 286 -17.72 -10.00 -4.40
C ARG A 286 -18.49 -8.68 -4.34
N MET A 287 -18.06 -7.65 -5.07
CA MET A 287 -18.78 -6.38 -5.17
C MET A 287 -20.20 -6.56 -5.72
N ALA A 288 -20.35 -7.34 -6.79
CA ALA A 288 -21.64 -7.65 -7.40
C ALA A 288 -22.54 -8.44 -6.43
N ALA A 289 -21.99 -9.45 -5.75
CA ALA A 289 -22.71 -10.22 -4.75
C ALA A 289 -23.17 -9.36 -3.55
N ALA A 290 -22.39 -8.33 -3.18
CA ALA A 290 -22.76 -7.35 -2.16
C ALA A 290 -23.78 -6.30 -2.64
N GLY A 291 -24.25 -6.39 -3.89
CA GLY A 291 -25.24 -5.48 -4.45
C GLY A 291 -24.68 -4.12 -4.88
N THR A 292 -23.36 -4.00 -5.05
CA THR A 292 -22.74 -2.80 -5.62
C THR A 292 -23.21 -2.64 -7.07
N LYS A 293 -23.77 -1.47 -7.39
CA LYS A 293 -24.22 -1.09 -8.73
C LYS A 293 -23.64 0.25 -9.13
#